data_AF-F1MUK9-F1
#
_entry.id   AF-F1MUK9-F1
#
_cell.length_a   1.000
_cell.length_b   1.000
_cell.length_c   1.000
_cell.angle_alpha   90.00
_cell.angle_beta   90.00
_cell.angle_gamma   90.00
#
_symmetry.space_group_name_H-M   'P 1'
#
loop_
_entity.id
_entity.type
_entity.pdbx_description
1 polymer ?
#
loop_
_entity_poly.entity_id
_entity_poly.type
_entity_poly.pdbx_seq_one_letter_code
_entity_poly.pdbx_strand_id
1 'polypeptide(L)'
;MAEMDVGRHCQVERCRRLDFLPFVCDGCSGVFCLEHRSRESHSCPEVTVINKRLKSDTGTSHPCSFRDCAERELVPIMCPSCEKNFCLRHRHQSDHECEKLEIPKPRMAATQKLVKDIIDSKTGETTSKRRKGAKNSETAAKVALMKLKMHAAGDKSLPQTERIYFQVFLPKGSKEKRKAMFFCRGWSVGKATDFAASLASLKNDNNRLTAKVTTGCNSLEVLE
;
A
#
# COMPACT_ATOMS: atom_id res chain seq x y z
N MET A 1 16.10 -25.23 17.13
CA MET A 1 14.65 -25.27 16.90
C MET A 1 13.99 -24.69 18.14
N ALA A 2 13.45 -23.49 18.08
CA ALA A 2 12.73 -22.90 19.19
C ALA A 2 11.26 -23.29 19.02
N GLU A 3 10.78 -24.26 19.79
CA GLU A 3 9.35 -24.49 19.94
C GLU A 3 8.80 -23.31 20.76
N MET A 4 8.09 -22.40 20.09
CA MET A 4 7.31 -21.37 20.77
C MET A 4 5.96 -22.01 21.12
N ASP A 5 5.77 -22.30 22.40
CA ASP A 5 4.48 -22.73 22.95
C ASP A 5 3.53 -21.51 22.99
N VAL A 6 2.96 -21.18 21.83
CA VAL A 6 2.05 -20.03 21.68
C VAL A 6 0.63 -20.50 21.96
N GLY A 7 0.06 -20.02 23.07
CA GLY A 7 -1.34 -20.26 23.44
C GLY A 7 -1.49 -20.80 24.86
N ARG A 8 -2.74 -20.88 25.32
CA ARG A 8 -3.10 -21.49 26.60
C ARG A 8 -4.25 -22.46 26.39
N HIS A 9 -4.24 -23.56 27.14
CA HIS A 9 -5.33 -24.52 27.12
C HIS A 9 -6.49 -24.04 28.00
N CYS A 10 -7.71 -24.28 27.53
CA CYS A 10 -8.92 -24.08 28.33
C CYS A 10 -8.89 -24.97 29.59
N GLN A 11 -9.15 -24.37 30.75
CA GLN A 11 -9.14 -25.06 32.04
C GLN A 11 -10.40 -25.92 32.29
N VAL A 12 -11.38 -25.87 31.38
CA VAL A 12 -12.51 -26.82 31.38
C VAL A 12 -11.98 -28.20 30.95
N GLU A 13 -12.03 -29.17 31.88
CA GLU A 13 -11.49 -30.52 31.70
C GLU A 13 -11.97 -31.23 30.44
N ARG A 14 -13.25 -31.04 30.08
CA ARG A 14 -13.86 -31.63 28.87
C ARG A 14 -13.49 -30.92 27.56
N CYS A 15 -12.89 -29.74 27.63
CA CYS A 15 -12.55 -28.94 26.45
C CYS A 15 -11.05 -29.01 26.17
N ARG A 16 -10.21 -28.58 27.12
CA ARG A 16 -8.75 -28.47 27.00
C ARG A 16 -8.25 -28.00 25.63
N ARG A 17 -9.02 -27.17 24.93
CA ARG A 17 -8.65 -26.65 23.61
C ARG A 17 -7.55 -25.60 23.79
N LEU A 18 -6.51 -25.67 22.98
CA LEU A 18 -5.48 -24.63 22.89
C LEU A 18 -6.05 -23.42 22.14
N ASP A 19 -6.06 -22.27 22.81
CA ASP A 19 -6.50 -21.00 22.26
C ASP A 19 -5.34 -19.99 22.31
N PHE A 20 -5.18 -19.23 21.22
CA PHE A 20 -4.11 -18.25 21.11
C PHE A 20 -4.47 -16.93 21.81
N LEU A 21 -5.76 -16.72 22.10
CA LEU A 21 -6.24 -15.60 22.92
C LEU A 21 -6.77 -16.15 24.25
N PRO A 22 -5.96 -16.17 25.32
CA PRO A 22 -6.41 -16.64 26.62
C PRO A 22 -7.47 -15.70 27.21
N PHE A 23 -8.68 -16.20 27.46
CA PHE A 23 -9.71 -15.48 28.20
C PHE A 23 -9.56 -15.79 29.69
N VAL A 24 -9.15 -14.80 30.49
CA VAL A 24 -9.04 -14.95 31.95
C VAL A 24 -10.38 -14.56 32.59
N CYS A 25 -10.98 -15.46 33.36
CA CYS A 25 -12.21 -15.14 34.09
C CYS A 25 -11.91 -14.19 35.25
N ASP A 26 -12.70 -13.13 35.40
CA ASP A 26 -12.55 -12.13 36.46
C ASP A 26 -13.03 -12.60 37.84
N GLY A 27 -13.75 -13.71 37.92
CA GLY A 27 -14.13 -14.36 39.19
C GLY A 27 -13.08 -15.37 39.63
N CYS A 28 -12.94 -16.48 38.89
CA CYS A 28 -12.08 -17.60 39.29
C CYS A 28 -10.63 -17.51 38.79
N SER A 29 -10.26 -16.48 38.02
CA SER A 29 -8.93 -16.30 37.41
C SER A 29 -8.46 -17.45 36.50
N GLY A 30 -9.36 -18.38 36.14
CA GLY A 30 -9.07 -19.47 35.22
C GLY A 30 -8.94 -19.00 33.78
N VAL A 31 -8.18 -19.75 32.97
CA VAL A 31 -7.98 -19.47 31.54
C VAL A 31 -8.90 -20.33 30.69
N PHE A 32 -9.67 -19.71 29.81
CA PHE A 32 -10.69 -20.36 29.00
C PHE A 32 -10.57 -19.99 27.52
N CYS A 33 -11.12 -20.84 26.65
CA CYS A 33 -11.26 -20.54 25.22
C CYS A 33 -12.49 -19.67 24.96
N LEU A 34 -12.69 -19.25 23.71
CA LEU A 34 -13.83 -18.41 23.29
C LEU A 34 -15.20 -18.97 23.73
N GLU A 35 -15.40 -20.29 23.65
CA GLU A 35 -16.65 -20.97 24.01
C GLU A 35 -16.90 -21.02 25.53
N HIS A 36 -15.83 -21.02 26.32
CA HIS A 36 -15.88 -21.17 27.78
C HIS A 36 -15.58 -19.84 28.54
N ARG A 37 -15.54 -18.71 27.82
CA ARG A 37 -15.17 -17.40 28.38
C ARG A 37 -16.19 -16.83 29.37
N SER A 38 -17.47 -17.21 29.26
CA SER A 38 -18.54 -16.70 30.14
C SER A 38 -18.59 -17.49 31.44
N ARG A 39 -19.00 -16.86 32.54
CA ARG A 39 -19.10 -17.51 33.85
C ARG A 39 -20.04 -18.73 33.84
N GLU A 40 -21.08 -18.68 33.01
CA GLU A 40 -22.06 -19.76 32.82
C GLU A 40 -21.44 -20.95 32.06
N SER A 41 -20.63 -20.70 31.03
CA SER A 41 -20.09 -21.74 30.16
C SER A 41 -19.05 -22.64 30.86
N HIS A 42 -18.29 -22.12 31.82
CA HIS A 42 -17.35 -22.90 32.62
C HIS A 42 -17.80 -23.17 34.06
N SER A 43 -19.07 -22.87 34.40
CA SER A 43 -19.63 -23.07 35.75
C SER A 43 -18.74 -22.43 36.84
N CYS A 44 -18.51 -21.12 36.73
CA CYS A 44 -17.60 -20.38 37.62
C CYS A 44 -17.96 -20.59 39.11
N PRO A 45 -17.01 -20.97 39.97
CA PRO A 45 -17.27 -21.16 41.40
C PRO A 45 -17.57 -19.85 42.15
N GLU A 46 -17.05 -18.72 41.65
CA GLU A 46 -17.23 -17.39 42.24
C GLU A 46 -18.48 -16.69 41.65
N VAL A 47 -19.67 -17.22 41.95
CA VAL A 47 -20.95 -16.58 41.58
C VAL A 47 -21.33 -15.54 42.64
N THR A 48 -20.43 -14.60 42.97
CA THR A 48 -20.88 -13.37 43.62
C THR A 48 -21.36 -12.42 42.54
N VAL A 49 -22.67 -12.23 42.50
CA VAL A 49 -23.38 -11.26 41.66
C VAL A 49 -23.01 -9.86 42.12
N ILE A 50 -21.78 -9.43 41.82
CA ILE A 50 -21.46 -8.01 41.92
C ILE A 50 -22.12 -7.38 40.69
N ASN A 51 -23.36 -6.95 40.87
CA ASN A 51 -23.97 -5.90 40.07
C ASN A 51 -23.13 -4.63 40.26
N LYS A 52 -21.92 -4.61 39.70
CA LYS A 52 -21.22 -3.36 39.44
C LYS A 52 -22.09 -2.69 38.40
N ARG A 53 -22.98 -1.81 38.87
CA ARG A 53 -23.40 -0.64 38.09
C ARG A 53 -22.13 -0.17 37.41
N LEU A 54 -22.05 -0.36 36.09
CA LEU A 54 -21.03 0.26 35.27
C LEU A 54 -21.15 1.74 35.63
N LYS A 55 -20.24 2.23 36.47
CA LYS A 55 -20.05 3.67 36.63
C LYS A 55 -19.76 4.09 35.21
N SER A 56 -20.68 4.83 34.59
CA SER A 56 -20.46 5.42 33.28
C SER A 56 -19.13 6.12 33.41
N ASP A 57 -18.12 5.53 32.77
CA ASP A 57 -16.76 6.02 32.83
C ASP A 57 -16.85 7.49 32.45
N THR A 58 -16.62 8.37 33.42
CA THR A 58 -16.43 9.79 33.15
C THR A 58 -15.06 9.89 32.51
N GLY A 59 -14.93 9.30 31.32
CA GLY A 59 -13.74 9.34 30.52
C GLY A 59 -13.46 10.80 30.25
N THR A 60 -12.28 11.24 30.65
CA THR A 60 -11.74 12.54 30.25
C THR A 60 -11.88 12.66 28.72
N SER A 61 -12.73 13.58 28.28
CA SER A 61 -13.02 13.78 26.86
C SER A 61 -12.25 14.98 26.35
N HIS A 62 -11.46 14.75 25.31
CA HIS A 62 -10.51 15.68 24.71
C HIS A 62 -11.17 16.40 23.52
N PRO A 63 -11.45 17.71 23.62
CA PRO A 63 -12.16 18.45 22.58
C PRO A 63 -11.27 18.75 21.38
N CYS A 64 -11.87 18.80 20.19
CA CYS A 64 -11.20 19.24 18.98
C CYS A 64 -10.88 20.74 19.04
N SER A 65 -9.68 21.12 18.62
CA SER A 65 -9.22 22.52 18.54
C SER A 65 -9.44 23.16 17.16
N PHE A 66 -10.06 22.42 16.22
CA PHE A 66 -10.37 22.94 14.88
C PHE A 66 -11.62 23.83 14.91
N ARG A 67 -11.65 24.84 14.03
CA ARG A 67 -12.77 25.80 13.93
C ARG A 67 -14.06 25.05 13.62
N ASP A 68 -15.15 25.43 14.29
CA ASP A 68 -16.49 24.86 14.09
C ASP A 68 -16.61 23.34 14.32
N CYS A 69 -15.69 22.74 15.09
CA CYS A 69 -15.75 21.33 15.46
C CYS A 69 -16.05 21.14 16.96
N ALA A 70 -17.20 20.55 17.27
CA ALA A 70 -17.61 20.22 18.64
C ALA A 70 -17.32 18.76 19.04
N GLU A 71 -16.65 17.98 18.18
CA GLU A 71 -16.32 16.59 18.46
C GLU A 71 -15.29 16.48 19.60
N ARG A 72 -15.44 15.43 20.41
CA ARG A 72 -14.57 15.11 21.55
C ARG A 72 -14.20 13.64 21.50
N GLU A 73 -12.94 13.34 21.77
CA GLU A 73 -12.42 11.97 21.74
C GLU A 73 -12.08 11.50 23.15
N LEU A 74 -12.13 10.18 23.38
CA LEU A 74 -11.75 9.57 24.66
C LEU A 74 -10.23 9.56 24.87
N VAL A 75 -9.47 9.73 23.78
CA VAL A 75 -8.00 9.71 23.78
C VAL A 75 -7.50 11.03 23.21
N PRO A 76 -6.45 11.65 23.77
CA PRO A 76 -5.87 12.85 23.21
C PRO A 76 -5.19 12.55 21.87
N ILE A 77 -5.49 13.34 20.85
CA ILE A 77 -4.89 13.25 19.51
C ILE A 77 -4.18 14.57 19.25
N MET A 78 -2.91 14.61 19.61
CA MET A 78 -2.07 15.80 19.49
C MET A 78 -1.42 15.86 18.11
N CYS A 79 -1.51 17.01 17.45
CA CYS A 79 -0.75 17.26 16.23
C CYS A 79 0.74 17.46 16.58
N PRO A 80 1.68 16.74 15.95
CA PRO A 80 3.11 16.88 16.24
C PRO A 80 3.70 18.24 15.81
N SER A 81 2.96 19.01 15.00
CA SER A 81 3.44 20.30 14.48
C SER A 81 2.92 21.46 15.30
N CYS A 82 1.61 21.56 15.52
CA CYS A 82 1.01 22.67 16.27
C CYS A 82 0.69 22.35 17.73
N GLU A 83 0.92 21.12 18.19
CA GLU A 83 0.74 20.70 19.60
C GLU A 83 -0.68 20.96 20.14
N LYS A 84 -1.68 21.03 19.26
CA LYS A 84 -3.10 21.15 19.61
C LYS A 84 -3.80 19.80 19.49
N ASN A 85 -4.89 19.62 20.26
CA ASN A 85 -5.69 18.39 20.27
C ASN A 85 -6.80 18.45 19.20
N PHE A 86 -7.01 17.37 18.46
CA PHE A 86 -8.05 17.27 17.41
C PHE A 86 -8.89 16.00 17.57
N CYS A 87 -10.03 15.93 16.87
CA CYS A 87 -10.79 14.68 16.76
C CYS A 87 -10.23 13.78 15.66
N LEU A 88 -10.76 12.56 15.51
CA LEU A 88 -10.31 11.62 14.48
C LEU A 88 -10.50 12.16 13.05
N ARG A 89 -11.53 13.02 12.82
CA ARG A 89 -11.77 13.66 11.52
C ARG A 89 -10.74 14.74 11.18
N HIS A 90 -10.19 15.41 12.19
CA HIS A 90 -9.27 16.55 12.02
C HIS A 90 -7.84 16.21 12.46
N ARG A 91 -7.50 14.91 12.53
CA ARG A 91 -6.20 14.42 13.01
C ARG A 91 -5.05 14.81 12.08
N HIS A 92 -5.26 14.85 10.76
CA HIS A 92 -4.20 15.20 9.83
C HIS A 92 -4.03 16.71 9.74
N GLN A 93 -2.79 17.13 9.44
CA GLN A 93 -2.42 18.54 9.34
C GLN A 93 -3.29 19.31 8.34
N SER A 94 -3.62 18.69 7.20
CA SER A 94 -4.46 19.31 6.15
C SER A 94 -5.92 19.47 6.58
N ASP A 95 -6.43 18.56 7.40
CA ASP A 95 -7.83 18.56 7.83
C ASP A 95 -8.10 19.65 8.87
N HIS A 96 -7.09 20.03 9.68
CA HIS A 96 -7.23 21.10 10.67
C HIS A 96 -6.54 22.42 10.32
N GLU A 97 -6.19 22.62 9.04
CA GLU A 97 -5.50 23.83 8.57
C GLU A 97 -4.31 24.20 9.47
N CYS A 98 -3.42 23.23 9.70
CA CYS A 98 -2.35 23.38 10.67
C CYS A 98 -1.46 24.61 10.39
N GLU A 99 -1.29 25.46 11.40
CA GLU A 99 -0.49 26.69 11.32
C GLU A 99 0.98 26.47 10.92
N LYS A 100 1.54 25.28 11.20
CA LYS A 100 2.92 24.91 10.85
C LYS A 100 3.02 24.06 9.59
N LEU A 101 1.96 23.98 8.78
CA LEU A 101 2.06 23.37 7.46
C LEU A 101 2.82 24.29 6.51
N GLU A 102 4.00 23.85 6.10
CA GLU A 102 4.62 24.34 4.89
C GLU A 102 3.82 23.81 3.69
N ILE A 103 2.81 24.57 3.27
CA ILE A 103 2.11 24.27 2.01
C ILE A 103 3.17 24.32 0.91
N PRO A 104 3.42 23.22 0.17
CA PRO A 104 4.37 23.25 -0.92
C PRO A 104 3.94 24.33 -1.91
N LYS A 105 4.79 25.36 -2.09
CA LYS A 105 4.53 26.43 -3.06
C LYS A 105 4.10 25.79 -4.38
N PRO A 106 2.95 26.18 -4.97
CA PRO A 106 2.48 25.56 -6.19
C PRO A 106 3.54 25.74 -7.27
N ARG A 107 4.21 24.66 -7.61
CA ARG A 107 5.36 24.61 -8.54
C ARG A 107 4.98 24.96 -9.99
N MET A 108 3.73 25.38 -10.22
CA MET A 108 3.08 25.46 -11.53
C MET A 108 2.65 26.86 -11.97
N ALA A 109 2.84 27.92 -11.17
CA ALA A 109 2.45 29.27 -11.60
C ALA A 109 3.23 29.75 -12.85
N ALA A 110 4.50 29.35 -12.97
CA ALA A 110 5.32 29.64 -14.15
C ALA A 110 4.98 28.78 -15.38
N THR A 111 4.40 27.58 -15.19
CA THR A 111 4.11 26.63 -16.27
C THR A 111 2.79 26.93 -16.97
N GLN A 112 1.86 27.61 -16.30
CA GLN A 112 0.55 27.96 -16.87
C GLN A 112 0.65 28.98 -18.01
N LYS A 113 1.57 29.95 -17.93
CA LYS A 113 1.80 30.94 -19.00
C LYS A 113 2.37 30.28 -20.26
N LEU A 114 3.41 29.44 -20.09
CA LEU A 114 4.00 28.66 -21.17
C LEU A 114 2.97 27.75 -21.87
N VAL A 115 2.07 27.12 -21.12
CA VAL A 115 1.03 26.25 -21.71
C VAL A 115 0.02 27.06 -22.54
N LYS A 116 -0.37 28.27 -22.10
CA LYS A 116 -1.21 29.18 -22.89
C LYS A 116 -0.54 29.57 -24.21
N ASP A 117 0.70 30.03 -24.14
CA ASP A 117 1.46 30.45 -25.33
C ASP A 117 1.63 29.31 -26.35
N ILE A 118 1.78 28.06 -25.88
CA ILE A 118 1.88 26.87 -26.74
C ILE A 118 0.53 26.56 -27.42
N ILE A 119 -0.59 26.69 -26.72
CA ILE A 119 -1.92 26.44 -27.29
C ILE A 119 -2.27 27.52 -28.32
N ASP A 120 -1.95 28.78 -28.02
CA ASP A 120 -2.18 29.92 -28.91
C ASP A 120 -1.31 29.85 -30.17
N SER A 121 -0.12 29.24 -30.10
CA SER A 121 0.76 29.03 -31.26
C SER A 121 0.35 27.90 -32.21
N LYS A 122 -0.69 27.12 -31.87
CA LYS A 122 -1.09 25.90 -32.61
C LYS A 122 -2.29 26.09 -33.55
N THR A 123 -2.83 27.30 -33.65
CA THR A 123 -3.95 27.66 -34.55
C THR A 123 -3.50 28.12 -35.94
N GLY A 124 -2.20 28.11 -36.24
CA GLY A 124 -1.67 28.36 -37.60
C GLY A 124 -1.10 27.11 -38.25
N GLU A 125 -1.67 26.67 -39.37
CA GLU A 125 -1.06 25.68 -40.28
C GLU A 125 0.34 26.13 -40.71
N THR A 126 1.38 25.38 -40.37
CA THR A 126 2.63 25.35 -41.16
C THR A 126 3.38 24.02 -41.01
N THR A 127 3.92 23.58 -42.14
CA THR A 127 4.74 22.39 -42.36
C THR A 127 5.98 22.37 -41.46
N SER A 128 6.01 21.48 -40.47
CA SER A 128 7.14 21.43 -39.53
C SER A 128 8.39 20.78 -40.14
N LYS A 129 9.38 21.60 -40.50
CA LYS A 129 10.77 21.13 -40.62
C LYS A 129 11.24 20.68 -39.24
N ARG A 130 11.53 19.37 -39.12
CA ARG A 130 11.99 18.69 -37.91
C ARG A 130 13.30 19.30 -37.41
N ARG A 131 13.23 20.26 -36.47
CA ARG A 131 14.42 20.77 -35.76
C ARG A 131 14.99 19.65 -34.90
N LYS A 132 16.19 19.16 -35.25
CA LYS A 132 16.98 18.24 -34.40
C LYS A 132 17.50 19.04 -33.20
N GLY A 133 16.83 18.92 -32.07
CA GLY A 133 17.29 19.48 -30.80
C GLY A 133 18.61 18.84 -30.35
N ALA A 134 19.44 19.62 -29.65
CA ALA A 134 20.71 19.18 -29.10
C ALA A 134 20.54 17.95 -28.20
N LYS A 135 21.44 16.97 -28.34
CA LYS A 135 21.44 15.70 -27.59
C LYS A 135 21.89 15.93 -26.14
N ASN A 136 21.02 16.46 -25.29
CA ASN A 136 21.22 16.33 -23.85
C ASN A 136 20.81 14.90 -23.44
N SER A 137 21.79 14.08 -23.05
CA SER A 137 21.60 12.66 -22.69
C SER A 137 20.70 12.48 -21.47
N GLU A 138 20.74 13.42 -20.52
CA GLU A 138 19.95 13.37 -19.29
C GLU A 138 18.46 13.61 -19.58
N THR A 139 18.13 14.57 -20.46
CA THR A 139 16.75 14.79 -20.89
C THR A 139 16.27 13.65 -21.80
N ALA A 140 17.15 13.08 -22.62
CA ALA A 140 16.83 11.90 -23.43
C ALA A 140 16.47 10.67 -22.57
N ALA A 141 17.20 10.43 -21.49
CA ALA A 141 16.94 9.33 -20.55
C ALA A 141 15.60 9.49 -19.83
N LYS A 142 15.32 10.70 -19.30
CA LYS A 142 14.02 11.00 -18.67
C LYS A 142 12.85 10.82 -19.63
N VAL A 143 13.00 11.28 -20.88
CA VAL A 143 11.98 11.10 -21.93
C VAL A 143 11.81 9.61 -22.29
N ALA A 144 12.88 8.82 -22.31
CA ALA A 144 12.78 7.38 -22.55
C ALA A 144 12.01 6.67 -21.43
N LEU A 145 12.28 7.01 -20.16
CA LEU A 145 11.58 6.47 -19.01
C LEU A 145 10.10 6.87 -18.99
N MET A 146 9.77 8.12 -19.33
CA MET A 146 8.38 8.55 -19.48
C MET A 146 7.65 7.78 -20.59
N LYS A 147 8.29 7.55 -21.75
CA LYS A 147 7.72 6.74 -22.83
C LYS A 147 7.51 5.28 -22.41
N LEU A 148 8.47 4.71 -21.68
CA LEU A 148 8.36 3.37 -21.14
C LEU A 148 7.14 3.26 -20.22
N LYS A 149 7.01 4.16 -19.24
CA LYS A 149 5.90 4.19 -18.29
C LYS A 149 4.55 4.40 -18.96
N MET A 150 4.49 5.21 -20.01
CA MET A 150 3.26 5.52 -20.75
C MET A 150 2.74 4.32 -21.56
N HIS A 151 3.63 3.49 -22.11
CA HIS A 151 3.27 2.35 -22.94
C HIS A 151 3.33 1.00 -22.22
N ALA A 152 3.75 0.97 -20.95
CA ALA A 152 3.93 -0.26 -20.20
C ALA A 152 2.59 -0.93 -19.88
N ALA A 153 2.48 -2.21 -20.25
CA ALA A 153 1.35 -3.07 -19.92
C ALA A 153 1.63 -3.88 -18.64
N GLY A 154 0.64 -4.03 -17.78
CA GLY A 154 0.76 -4.77 -16.52
C GLY A 154 -0.54 -4.74 -15.73
N ASP A 155 -0.51 -5.26 -14.51
CA ASP A 155 -1.68 -5.31 -13.63
C ASP A 155 -2.01 -3.92 -13.05
N LYS A 156 -3.15 -3.35 -13.47
CA LYS A 156 -3.59 -2.01 -13.06
C LYS A 156 -3.90 -1.90 -11.57
N SER A 157 -4.14 -3.01 -10.87
CA SER A 157 -4.41 -3.03 -9.43
C SER A 157 -3.18 -2.70 -8.57
N LEU A 158 -1.97 -2.90 -9.11
CA LEU A 158 -0.73 -2.61 -8.41
C LEU A 158 -0.55 -1.10 -8.19
N PRO A 159 -0.28 -0.62 -6.96
CA PRO A 159 -0.02 0.80 -6.71
C PRO A 159 1.28 1.24 -7.40
N GLN A 160 1.37 2.52 -7.79
CA GLN A 160 2.53 3.05 -8.55
C GLN A 160 3.87 2.87 -7.81
N THR A 161 3.84 2.86 -6.48
CA THR A 161 5.01 2.68 -5.59
C THR A 161 5.65 1.29 -5.70
N GLU A 162 4.87 0.29 -6.11
CA GLU A 162 5.33 -1.09 -6.25
C GLU A 162 5.63 -1.48 -7.70
N ARG A 163 5.32 -0.61 -8.68
CA ARG A 163 5.54 -0.88 -10.10
C ARG A 163 7.01 -0.69 -10.47
N ILE A 164 7.64 -1.74 -10.97
CA ILE A 164 8.93 -1.68 -11.65
C ILE A 164 8.69 -1.87 -13.14
N TYR A 165 9.28 -1.01 -13.96
CA TYR A 165 9.07 -0.94 -15.41
C TYR A 165 10.26 -1.54 -16.14
N PHE A 166 9.99 -2.40 -17.12
CA PHE A 166 11.02 -3.00 -17.95
C PHE A 166 10.66 -2.93 -19.44
N GLN A 167 11.69 -2.79 -20.27
CA GLN A 167 11.59 -3.04 -21.69
C GLN A 167 11.89 -4.53 -21.94
N VAL A 168 10.84 -5.35 -22.06
CA VAL A 168 10.99 -6.81 -22.25
C VAL A 168 11.24 -7.10 -23.73
N PHE A 169 12.31 -7.83 -24.04
CA PHE A 169 12.63 -8.29 -25.39
C PHE A 169 12.06 -9.69 -25.61
N LEU A 170 11.37 -9.88 -26.73
CA LEU A 170 10.66 -11.13 -27.03
C LEU A 170 11.49 -11.98 -28.00
N PRO A 171 11.36 -13.33 -27.94
CA PRO A 171 12.14 -14.24 -28.78
C PRO A 171 11.84 -14.07 -30.28
N LYS A 172 12.80 -14.44 -31.13
CA LYS A 172 12.67 -14.38 -32.60
C LYS A 172 11.48 -15.25 -33.05
N GLY A 173 10.40 -14.62 -33.51
CA GLY A 173 9.14 -15.29 -33.89
C GLY A 173 7.89 -14.64 -33.30
N SER A 174 8.02 -13.73 -32.33
CA SER A 174 6.91 -12.92 -31.81
C SER A 174 6.52 -11.78 -32.76
N LYS A 175 5.24 -11.35 -32.68
CA LYS A 175 4.70 -10.22 -33.47
C LYS A 175 5.43 -8.90 -33.21
N GLU A 176 5.90 -8.71 -31.98
CA GLU A 176 6.64 -7.53 -31.55
C GLU A 176 8.04 -7.94 -31.09
N LYS A 177 9.06 -7.12 -31.38
CA LYS A 177 10.45 -7.38 -30.96
C LYS A 177 10.68 -7.09 -29.47
N ARG A 178 9.94 -6.13 -28.94
CA ARG A 178 10.03 -5.67 -27.56
C ARG A 178 8.70 -5.09 -27.13
N LYS A 179 8.36 -5.25 -25.85
CA LYS A 179 7.14 -4.74 -25.25
C LYS A 179 7.46 -4.13 -23.89
N ALA A 180 6.93 -2.92 -23.65
CA ALA A 180 7.06 -2.27 -22.36
C ALA A 180 6.11 -2.96 -21.37
N MET A 181 6.62 -3.38 -20.21
CA MET A 181 5.82 -4.05 -19.18
C MET A 181 6.15 -3.51 -17.79
N PHE A 182 5.23 -3.67 -16.84
CA PHE A 182 5.50 -3.39 -15.44
C PHE A 182 5.05 -4.54 -14.53
N PHE A 183 5.79 -4.72 -13.43
CA PHE A 183 5.63 -5.82 -12.48
C PHE A 183 5.67 -5.29 -11.04
N CYS A 184 5.16 -6.07 -10.09
CA CYS A 184 5.30 -5.78 -8.67
C CYS A 184 6.74 -6.03 -8.21
N ARG A 185 7.30 -5.10 -7.44
CA ARG A 185 8.65 -5.20 -6.84
C ARG A 185 8.87 -6.47 -6.00
N GLY A 186 7.82 -7.06 -5.43
CA GLY A 186 7.90 -8.28 -4.62
C GLY A 186 7.84 -9.59 -5.41
N TRP A 187 7.73 -9.57 -6.73
CA TRP A 187 7.62 -10.80 -7.52
C TRP A 187 8.95 -11.51 -7.72
N SER A 188 8.94 -12.84 -7.68
CA SER A 188 10.05 -13.65 -8.14
C SER A 188 10.21 -13.53 -9.66
N VAL A 189 11.44 -13.75 -10.15
CA VAL A 189 11.75 -13.74 -11.60
C VAL A 189 10.86 -14.73 -12.37
N GLY A 190 10.57 -15.90 -11.78
CA GLY A 190 9.66 -16.88 -12.38
C GLY A 190 8.26 -16.29 -12.58
N LYS A 191 7.66 -15.74 -11.53
CA LYS A 191 6.33 -15.11 -11.61
C LYS A 191 6.29 -13.94 -12.60
N ALA A 192 7.32 -13.11 -12.62
CA ALA A 192 7.44 -12.02 -13.59
C ALA A 192 7.53 -12.54 -15.03
N THR A 193 8.26 -13.63 -15.26
CA THR A 193 8.42 -14.29 -16.56
C THR A 193 7.11 -14.93 -17.02
N ASP A 194 6.41 -15.63 -16.13
CA ASP A 194 5.12 -16.24 -16.41
C ASP A 194 4.09 -15.19 -16.81
N PHE A 195 4.02 -14.10 -16.04
CA PHE A 195 3.13 -12.99 -16.34
C PHE A 195 3.50 -12.27 -17.64
N ALA A 196 4.79 -12.05 -17.91
CA ALA A 196 5.27 -11.45 -19.15
C ALA A 196 4.91 -12.31 -20.36
N ALA A 197 5.04 -13.64 -20.25
CA ALA A 197 4.64 -14.57 -21.31
C ALA A 197 3.13 -14.54 -21.56
N SER A 198 2.31 -14.49 -20.50
CA SER A 198 0.86 -14.29 -20.62
C SER A 198 0.51 -12.98 -21.33
N LEU A 199 1.15 -11.87 -20.96
CA LEU A 199 0.97 -10.56 -21.59
C LEU A 199 1.44 -10.51 -23.05
N ALA A 200 2.43 -11.31 -23.41
CA ALA A 200 2.97 -11.40 -24.77
C ALA A 200 2.29 -12.51 -25.61
N SER A 201 1.31 -13.23 -25.05
CA SER A 201 0.69 -14.41 -25.66
C SER A 201 1.71 -15.44 -26.14
N LEU A 202 2.79 -15.62 -25.36
CA LEU A 202 3.83 -16.61 -25.61
C LEU A 202 3.56 -17.88 -24.82
N LYS A 203 3.82 -19.02 -25.46
CA LYS A 203 3.78 -20.31 -24.76
C LYS A 203 4.98 -20.41 -23.83
N ASN A 204 4.71 -20.48 -22.53
CA ASN A 204 5.73 -20.66 -21.51
C ASN A 204 5.70 -22.12 -21.04
N ASP A 205 6.75 -22.86 -21.42
CA ASP A 205 6.93 -24.27 -21.08
C ASP A 205 7.98 -24.44 -19.95
N ASN A 206 8.20 -23.43 -19.09
CA ASN A 206 9.21 -23.46 -18.00
C ASN A 206 9.00 -24.59 -16.97
N ASN A 207 7.83 -25.25 -16.98
CA ASN A 207 7.53 -26.40 -16.12
C ASN A 207 7.84 -27.77 -16.79
N ARG A 208 8.44 -27.77 -17.99
CA ARG A 208 8.85 -29.00 -18.70
C ARG A 208 10.36 -29.19 -18.57
N LEU A 209 10.77 -30.19 -17.78
CA LEU A 209 12.17 -30.55 -17.48
C LEU A 209 13.06 -30.80 -18.73
N THR A 210 12.46 -30.96 -19.91
CA THR A 210 13.14 -31.23 -21.19
C THR A 210 13.38 -29.98 -22.05
N ALA A 211 12.91 -28.81 -21.65
CA ALA A 211 13.18 -27.59 -22.39
C ALA A 211 14.62 -27.16 -22.12
N LYS A 212 15.47 -27.14 -23.16
CA LYS A 212 16.78 -26.47 -23.08
C LYS A 212 16.54 -25.07 -22.53
N VAL A 213 17.10 -24.78 -21.36
CA VAL A 213 17.10 -23.43 -20.79
C VAL A 213 17.82 -22.55 -21.81
N THR A 214 17.07 -21.90 -22.69
CA THR A 214 17.64 -20.85 -23.53
C THR A 214 17.79 -19.64 -22.64
N THR A 215 18.89 -19.61 -21.90
CA THR A 215 19.43 -18.41 -21.26
C THR A 215 19.82 -17.46 -22.38
N GLY A 216 18.83 -16.77 -22.93
CA GLY A 216 18.95 -15.86 -24.06
C GLY A 216 18.38 -14.50 -23.71
N CYS A 217 18.57 -14.04 -22.48
CA CYS A 217 18.44 -12.62 -22.16
C CYS A 217 19.83 -12.00 -22.14
N ASN A 218 20.33 -11.68 -23.34
CA ASN A 218 21.39 -10.67 -23.43
C ASN A 218 20.79 -9.35 -22.93
N SER A 219 21.39 -8.83 -21.86
CA SER A 219 21.30 -7.44 -21.40
C SER A 219 19.90 -6.95 -21.03
N LEU A 220 19.48 -7.28 -19.79
CA LEU A 220 18.49 -6.49 -19.06
C LEU A 220 19.16 -5.18 -18.64
N GLU A 221 19.10 -4.14 -19.48
CA GLU A 221 19.42 -2.79 -19.05
C GLU A 221 18.28 -2.29 -18.16
N VAL A 222 18.51 -2.33 -16.85
CA VAL A 222 17.66 -1.67 -15.85
C VAL A 222 17.95 -0.18 -15.96
N LEU A 223 17.00 0.56 -16.54
CA LEU A 223 17.01 2.03 -16.48
C LEU A 223 16.28 2.41 -15.19
N GLU A 224 17.05 2.56 -14.10
CA GLU A 224 16.58 3.20 -12.85
C GLU A 224 16.26 4.69 -13.06
#